data_AF-A0A974XZD1-F1
#
_entry.id   AF-A0A974XZD1-F1
#
_cell.length_a   1.000
_cell.length_b   1.000
_cell.length_c   1.000
_cell.angle_alpha   90.00
_cell.angle_beta   90.00
_cell.angle_gamma   90.00
#
_symmetry.space_group_name_H-M   'P 1'
#
loop_
_entity.id
_entity.type
_entity.pdbx_description
1 polymer ?
#
loop_
_entity_poly.entity_id
_entity_poly.type
_entity_poly.pdbx_seq_one_letter_code
_entity_poly.pdbx_strand_id
1 'polypeptide(L)'
;MFRRICLTLGLASLCFNAAAKAPAIPSPVAQELPVELILTQHELAVEVPATAMAVGMQFGLIGALIGGAVQNAQATNAEQRVTAMRDQLVEYHFNERIEAAVRAKLASEGISPNPRITVRQSVWDAAEANAAPATMQALVLVPRYAVTNDFQQMTVSLATSLVERTRKSNGKYKTQVLFNRNYRFEFPMTASEGKEEMSQRWAGMGRTGLSTLLDQGIQQTTDMLVHDFSAAGRSQWTSKPVKKAPFVEVNGRKVAGRQIQQGEGWVWIRSGSGRLQQFYGVRTLDAAAVAALSAPAAVAPASSTAAAAPASVPAQAEGSAPAADAQAAASAPVNAAPVAAPAEAASAPVGSGQ
;
A
#
# COMPACT_ATOMS: atom_id res chain seq x y z
N MET A 1 -8.72 30.31 -56.39
CA MET A 1 -9.30 29.44 -55.35
C MET A 1 -8.25 28.80 -54.42
N PHE A 2 -7.11 28.32 -54.92
CA PHE A 2 -6.09 27.63 -54.10
C PHE A 2 -5.57 28.39 -52.85
N ARG A 3 -5.36 29.72 -52.93
CA ARG A 3 -4.91 30.52 -51.77
C ARG A 3 -5.87 30.56 -50.58
N ARG A 4 -7.19 30.40 -50.81
CA ARG A 4 -8.19 30.40 -49.73
C ARG A 4 -8.28 29.05 -49.01
N ILE A 5 -7.93 27.95 -49.68
CA ILE A 5 -7.91 26.60 -49.12
C ILE A 5 -6.67 26.39 -48.22
N CYS A 6 -5.52 26.96 -48.60
CA CYS A 6 -4.32 26.89 -47.76
C CYS A 6 -4.45 27.68 -46.44
N LEU A 7 -5.23 28.78 -46.44
CA LEU A 7 -5.40 29.62 -45.25
C LEU A 7 -6.35 28.99 -44.22
N THR A 8 -7.36 28.23 -44.66
CA THR A 8 -8.25 27.49 -43.77
C THR A 8 -7.60 26.24 -43.17
N LEU A 9 -6.75 25.55 -43.93
CA LEU A 9 -5.92 24.45 -43.41
C LEU A 9 -4.87 24.91 -42.39
N GLY A 10 -4.29 26.10 -42.58
CA GLY A 10 -3.37 26.73 -41.60
C GLY A 10 -4.05 27.16 -40.30
N LEU A 11 -5.32 27.61 -40.35
CA LEU A 11 -6.07 27.98 -39.14
C LEU A 11 -6.56 26.75 -38.36
N ALA A 12 -6.97 25.68 -39.05
CA ALA A 12 -7.38 24.43 -38.42
C ALA A 12 -6.22 23.70 -37.72
N SER A 13 -4.98 23.94 -38.16
CA SER A 13 -3.76 23.46 -37.53
C SER A 13 -3.16 24.42 -36.51
N LEU A 14 -3.87 25.47 -36.06
CA LEU A 14 -3.48 26.28 -34.90
C LEU A 14 -4.38 26.02 -33.68
N CYS A 15 -5.43 25.22 -33.82
CA CYS A 15 -6.20 24.66 -32.71
C CYS A 15 -5.47 23.47 -32.05
N PHE A 16 -4.13 23.45 -32.09
CA PHE A 16 -3.35 22.47 -31.34
C PHE A 16 -3.54 22.72 -29.86
N ASN A 17 -4.45 21.94 -29.29
CA ASN A 17 -4.57 21.57 -27.89
C ASN A 17 -3.62 22.34 -26.99
N ALA A 18 -4.07 23.51 -26.50
CA ALA A 18 -3.54 24.04 -25.26
C ALA A 18 -3.81 22.96 -24.21
N ALA A 19 -2.84 22.05 -24.04
CA ALA A 19 -2.93 20.96 -23.10
C ALA A 19 -3.03 21.60 -21.73
N ALA A 20 -4.24 21.65 -21.18
CA ALA A 20 -4.51 22.27 -19.91
C ALA A 20 -3.53 21.69 -18.89
N LYS A 21 -2.69 22.56 -18.33
CA LYS A 21 -1.74 22.19 -17.29
C LYS A 21 -2.55 21.49 -16.19
N ALA A 22 -2.10 20.31 -15.76
CA ALA A 22 -2.77 19.60 -14.68
C ALA A 22 -2.93 20.55 -13.48
N PRO A 23 -4.12 20.59 -12.85
CA PRO A 23 -4.38 21.48 -11.73
C PRO A 23 -3.31 21.26 -10.65
N ALA A 24 -2.75 22.36 -10.15
CA ALA A 24 -1.78 22.29 -9.07
C ALA A 24 -2.49 21.81 -7.80
N ILE A 25 -1.87 20.85 -7.10
CA ILE A 25 -2.39 20.36 -5.83
C ILE A 25 -2.08 21.42 -4.76
N PRO A 26 -3.06 21.89 -3.97
CA PRO A 26 -2.81 22.86 -2.90
C PRO A 26 -1.93 22.28 -1.79
N SER A 27 -1.27 23.13 -1.00
CA SER A 27 -0.46 22.75 0.16
C SER A 27 -0.94 23.52 1.39
N PRO A 28 -1.46 22.86 2.44
CA PRO A 28 -1.76 21.42 2.51
C PRO A 28 -2.79 21.01 1.43
N VAL A 29 -2.92 19.71 1.17
CA VAL A 29 -3.94 19.19 0.23
C VAL A 29 -5.34 19.63 0.67
N ALA A 30 -5.63 19.52 1.96
CA ALA A 30 -6.84 20.08 2.59
C ALA A 30 -6.61 20.28 4.09
N GLN A 31 -7.35 21.22 4.70
CA GLN A 31 -7.31 21.44 6.16
C GLN A 31 -7.84 20.23 6.93
N GLU A 32 -8.94 19.65 6.43
CA GLU A 32 -9.47 18.36 6.84
C GLU A 32 -9.50 17.46 5.62
N LEU A 33 -8.59 16.49 5.54
CA LEU A 33 -8.49 15.60 4.38
C LEU A 33 -9.12 14.25 4.71
N PRO A 34 -10.21 13.84 4.05
CA PRO A 34 -10.65 12.45 4.06
C PRO A 34 -9.56 11.54 3.51
N VAL A 35 -9.18 10.54 4.30
CA VAL A 35 -8.20 9.53 3.91
C VAL A 35 -8.87 8.16 3.96
N GLU A 36 -8.78 7.43 2.86
CA GLU A 36 -9.32 6.07 2.75
C GLU A 36 -8.16 5.09 2.72
N LEU A 37 -7.99 4.33 3.79
CA LEU A 37 -6.99 3.27 3.88
C LEU A 37 -7.64 1.93 3.55
N ILE A 38 -7.35 1.38 2.37
CA ILE A 38 -7.98 0.18 1.84
C ILE A 38 -7.08 -1.02 2.12
N LEU A 39 -7.47 -1.85 3.08
CA LEU A 39 -6.70 -2.99 3.59
C LEU A 39 -7.29 -4.30 3.03
N THR A 40 -6.93 -4.66 1.80
CA THR A 40 -7.44 -5.87 1.12
C THR A 40 -6.54 -7.10 1.28
N GLN A 41 -5.35 -6.95 1.85
CA GLN A 41 -4.34 -8.00 1.89
C GLN A 41 -4.25 -8.61 3.29
N HIS A 42 -4.26 -9.95 3.37
CA HIS A 42 -4.12 -10.69 4.63
C HIS A 42 -2.79 -11.45 4.72
N GLU A 43 -2.20 -11.85 3.59
CA GLU A 43 -0.99 -12.68 3.55
C GLU A 43 0.04 -12.15 2.55
N LEU A 44 1.29 -12.62 2.65
CA LEU A 44 2.36 -12.30 1.70
C LEU A 44 1.97 -12.73 0.28
N ALA A 45 1.91 -11.77 -0.64
CA ALA A 45 1.62 -12.04 -2.03
C ALA A 45 2.88 -12.45 -2.80
N VAL A 46 2.70 -13.26 -3.84
CA VAL A 46 3.75 -13.49 -4.84
C VAL A 46 3.46 -12.62 -6.07
N GLU A 47 4.44 -11.82 -6.47
CA GLU A 47 4.38 -11.01 -7.69
C GLU A 47 4.85 -11.85 -8.88
N VAL A 48 3.87 -12.24 -9.69
CA VAL A 48 4.10 -12.80 -11.01
C VAL A 48 4.19 -11.63 -12.00
N PRO A 49 5.25 -11.53 -12.83
CA PRO A 49 5.36 -10.48 -13.83
C PRO A 49 4.09 -10.42 -14.68
N ALA A 50 3.42 -9.27 -14.70
CA ALA A 50 2.29 -9.05 -15.57
C ALA A 50 2.75 -9.21 -17.03
N THR A 51 2.19 -10.17 -17.76
CA THR A 51 2.25 -10.11 -19.22
C THR A 51 1.48 -8.86 -19.66
N ALA A 52 1.82 -8.27 -20.82
CA ALA A 52 1.27 -6.99 -21.29
C ALA A 52 -0.28 -6.89 -21.30
N MET A 53 -0.99 -8.01 -21.15
CA MET A 53 -2.44 -8.13 -21.08
C MET A 53 -3.06 -7.89 -19.69
N ALA A 54 -2.27 -7.88 -18.60
CA ALA A 54 -2.79 -7.88 -17.22
C ALA A 54 -2.79 -6.50 -16.50
N VAL A 55 -2.51 -5.41 -17.21
CA VAL A 55 -2.36 -4.05 -16.63
C VAL A 55 -3.68 -3.47 -16.06
N GLY A 56 -4.82 -4.15 -16.24
CA GLY A 56 -6.14 -3.65 -15.85
C GLY A 56 -6.73 -4.13 -14.52
N MET A 57 -6.21 -5.20 -13.88
CA MET A 57 -6.88 -5.86 -12.74
C MET A 57 -5.97 -6.04 -11.52
N GLN A 58 -5.35 -4.97 -11.06
CA GLN A 58 -4.45 -4.99 -9.90
C GLN A 58 -5.19 -4.62 -8.60
N PHE A 59 -6.29 -5.29 -8.29
CA PHE A 59 -6.96 -5.16 -6.99
C PHE A 59 -7.34 -6.53 -6.44
N GLY A 60 -6.56 -6.98 -5.45
CA GLY A 60 -7.01 -7.88 -4.38
C GLY A 60 -7.42 -9.30 -4.74
N LEU A 61 -6.74 -10.26 -4.09
CA LEU A 61 -7.16 -11.65 -3.88
C LEU A 61 -7.08 -12.58 -5.11
N ILE A 62 -5.98 -13.35 -5.20
CA ILE A 62 -5.94 -14.75 -5.67
C ILE A 62 -6.44 -15.07 -7.12
N GLY A 63 -7.09 -14.17 -7.86
CA GLY A 63 -7.93 -14.54 -9.02
C GLY A 63 -7.54 -13.97 -10.40
N ALA A 64 -6.49 -13.17 -10.54
CA ALA A 64 -6.21 -12.47 -11.80
C ALA A 64 -5.19 -13.17 -12.74
N LEU A 65 -4.90 -14.46 -12.56
CA LEU A 65 -3.95 -15.19 -13.42
C LEU A 65 -4.42 -16.61 -13.75
N ILE A 66 -5.32 -16.75 -14.72
CA ILE A 66 -5.41 -17.98 -15.52
C ILE A 66 -5.48 -17.60 -17.00
N GLY A 67 -4.33 -17.22 -17.57
CA GLY A 67 -4.17 -16.97 -19.00
C GLY A 67 -3.43 -18.08 -19.77
N GLY A 68 -2.92 -19.11 -19.09
CA GLY A 68 -2.27 -20.26 -19.73
C GLY A 68 -1.68 -21.26 -18.74
N ALA A 69 -1.61 -22.54 -19.12
CA ALA A 69 -1.14 -23.63 -18.26
C ALA A 69 0.26 -23.39 -17.65
N VAL A 70 1.16 -22.72 -18.39
CA VAL A 70 2.52 -22.37 -17.92
C VAL A 70 2.47 -21.36 -16.77
N GLN A 71 1.55 -20.39 -16.82
CA GLN A 71 1.39 -19.41 -15.74
C GLN A 71 0.81 -20.07 -14.49
N ASN A 72 -0.09 -21.04 -14.65
CA ASN A 72 -0.66 -21.79 -13.53
C ASN A 72 0.39 -22.65 -12.82
N ALA A 73 1.25 -23.37 -13.57
CA ALA A 73 2.33 -24.16 -12.97
C ALA A 73 3.37 -23.28 -12.25
N GLN A 74 3.73 -22.13 -12.82
CA GLN A 74 4.63 -21.19 -12.16
C GLN A 74 4.01 -20.58 -10.90
N ALA A 75 2.74 -20.17 -10.95
CA ALA A 75 2.02 -19.66 -9.79
C ALA A 75 1.94 -20.72 -8.69
N THR A 76 1.54 -21.95 -9.02
CA THR A 76 1.44 -23.07 -8.06
C THR A 76 2.77 -23.35 -7.37
N ASN A 77 3.87 -23.43 -8.13
CA ASN A 77 5.20 -23.65 -7.56
C ASN A 77 5.66 -22.49 -6.66
N ALA A 78 5.28 -21.26 -7.02
CA ALA A 78 5.62 -20.09 -6.20
C ALA A 78 4.80 -20.04 -4.91
N GLU A 79 3.51 -20.39 -5.00
CA GLU A 79 2.62 -20.52 -3.84
C GLU A 79 3.14 -21.61 -2.87
N GLN A 80 3.64 -22.74 -3.37
CA GLN A 80 4.26 -23.75 -2.51
C GLN A 80 5.53 -23.25 -1.81
N ARG A 81 6.38 -22.49 -2.51
CA ARG A 81 7.62 -21.95 -1.93
C ARG A 81 7.39 -20.81 -0.95
N VAL A 82 6.34 -20.02 -1.13
CA VAL A 82 6.04 -18.90 -0.22
C VAL A 82 5.42 -19.37 1.11
N THR A 83 4.88 -20.59 1.18
CA THR A 83 4.28 -21.16 2.39
C THR A 83 5.18 -21.01 3.61
N ALA A 84 6.46 -21.38 3.51
CA ALA A 84 7.38 -21.27 4.63
C ALA A 84 7.55 -19.82 5.14
N MET A 85 7.50 -18.82 4.25
CA MET A 85 7.52 -17.41 4.65
C MET A 85 6.17 -16.96 5.25
N ARG A 86 5.04 -17.42 4.70
CA ARG A 86 3.71 -17.12 5.25
C ARG A 86 3.54 -17.67 6.65
N ASP A 87 4.00 -18.90 6.90
CA ASP A 87 3.96 -19.53 8.22
C ASP A 87 4.74 -18.71 9.26
N GLN A 88 5.90 -18.14 8.89
CA GLN A 88 6.64 -17.23 9.76
C GLN A 88 5.88 -15.94 10.08
N LEU A 89 5.02 -15.49 9.15
CA LEU A 89 4.27 -14.24 9.21
C LEU A 89 2.81 -14.40 9.65
N VAL A 90 2.38 -15.59 10.09
CA VAL A 90 0.97 -15.83 10.48
C VAL A 90 0.48 -14.91 11.61
N GLU A 91 1.39 -14.54 12.52
CA GLU A 91 1.13 -13.59 13.62
C GLU A 91 1.53 -12.14 13.27
N TYR A 92 1.98 -11.89 12.04
CA TYR A 92 2.39 -10.56 11.63
C TYR A 92 1.20 -9.76 11.12
N HIS A 93 0.65 -8.90 11.98
CA HIS A 93 -0.50 -8.03 11.68
C HIS A 93 -0.11 -6.82 10.80
N PHE A 94 0.19 -7.06 9.52
CA PHE A 94 0.61 -6.01 8.56
C PHE A 94 -0.36 -4.82 8.52
N ASN A 95 -1.66 -5.10 8.47
CA ASN A 95 -2.72 -4.09 8.34
C ASN A 95 -2.76 -3.11 9.54
N GLU A 96 -2.61 -3.61 10.76
CA GLU A 96 -2.56 -2.78 11.97
C GLU A 96 -1.30 -1.90 11.99
N ARG A 97 -0.16 -2.47 11.59
CA ARG A 97 1.14 -1.78 11.59
C ARG A 97 1.18 -0.65 10.56
N ILE A 98 0.68 -0.88 9.34
CA ILE A 98 0.61 0.17 8.32
C ILE A 98 -0.43 1.23 8.69
N GLU A 99 -1.57 0.85 9.26
CA GLU A 99 -2.54 1.82 9.77
C GLU A 99 -1.93 2.73 10.84
N ALA A 100 -1.23 2.14 11.82
CA ALA A 100 -0.57 2.90 12.87
C ALA A 100 0.48 3.88 12.29
N ALA A 101 1.32 3.42 11.36
CA ALA A 101 2.31 4.28 10.71
C ALA A 101 1.67 5.44 9.93
N VAL A 102 0.59 5.14 9.19
CA VAL A 102 -0.18 6.11 8.41
C VAL A 102 -0.85 7.15 9.32
N ARG A 103 -1.49 6.72 10.42
CA ARG A 103 -2.09 7.61 11.43
C ARG A 103 -1.06 8.51 12.08
N ALA A 104 0.11 7.98 12.42
CA ALA A 104 1.17 8.73 13.07
C ALA A 104 1.78 9.83 12.18
N LYS A 105 1.77 9.67 10.86
CA LYS A 105 2.55 10.52 9.93
C LYS A 105 1.72 11.39 8.98
N LEU A 106 0.44 11.06 8.73
CA LEU A 106 -0.38 11.82 7.77
C LEU A 106 -0.64 13.26 8.22
N ALA A 107 -0.69 13.51 9.53
CA ALA A 107 -0.76 14.86 10.09
C ALA A 107 0.56 15.58 9.81
N SER A 108 0.66 16.22 8.64
CA SER A 108 1.89 16.81 8.12
C SER A 108 1.58 18.06 7.30
N GLU A 109 2.53 19.00 7.26
CA GLU A 109 2.41 20.31 6.59
C GLU A 109 1.94 20.21 5.13
N GLY A 110 2.42 19.20 4.41
CA GLY A 110 2.16 19.01 2.99
C GLY A 110 0.83 18.32 2.66
N ILE A 111 0.24 17.59 3.61
CA ILE A 111 -0.94 16.73 3.38
C ILE A 111 -2.17 17.36 4.02
N SER A 112 -2.23 17.33 5.34
CA SER A 112 -3.34 17.88 6.13
C SER A 112 -2.91 17.96 7.59
N PRO A 113 -3.23 19.04 8.31
CA PRO A 113 -3.06 19.07 9.76
C PRO A 113 -4.08 18.18 10.49
N ASN A 114 -5.25 17.92 9.90
CA ASN A 114 -6.34 17.15 10.52
C ASN A 114 -6.88 16.06 9.56
N PRO A 115 -6.08 15.03 9.23
CA PRO A 115 -6.55 13.95 8.36
C PRO A 115 -7.65 13.13 9.04
N ARG A 116 -8.72 12.81 8.32
CA ARG A 116 -9.81 11.95 8.78
C ARG A 116 -9.68 10.57 8.12
N ILE A 117 -9.03 9.64 8.82
CA ILE A 117 -8.70 8.32 8.28
C ILE A 117 -9.86 7.34 8.51
N THR A 118 -10.36 6.77 7.43
CA THR A 118 -11.35 5.69 7.40
C THR A 118 -10.70 4.44 6.81
N VAL A 119 -10.75 3.33 7.56
CA VAL A 119 -10.27 2.03 7.11
C VAL A 119 -11.37 1.30 6.35
N ARG A 120 -11.03 0.70 5.21
CA ARG A 120 -11.97 -0.02 4.34
C ARG A 120 -11.37 -1.36 3.92
N GLN A 121 -12.24 -2.34 3.65
CA GLN A 121 -11.84 -3.66 3.16
C GLN A 121 -11.89 -3.77 1.63
N SER A 122 -12.48 -2.79 0.95
CA SER A 122 -12.59 -2.74 -0.51
C SER A 122 -12.54 -1.30 -1.01
N VAL A 123 -12.27 -1.16 -2.31
CA VAL A 123 -12.49 0.11 -3.01
C VAL A 123 -13.96 0.47 -2.97
N TRP A 124 -14.24 1.76 -2.79
CA TRP A 124 -15.56 2.39 -2.65
C TRP A 124 -16.71 1.59 -3.30
N ASP A 125 -17.59 1.03 -2.45
CA ASP A 125 -18.80 0.32 -2.90
C ASP A 125 -19.91 1.32 -3.28
N ALA A 126 -20.73 0.96 -4.26
CA ALA A 126 -21.85 1.77 -4.73
C ALA A 126 -22.91 2.03 -3.65
N ALA A 127 -22.98 1.19 -2.61
CA ALA A 127 -23.94 1.34 -1.50
C ALA A 127 -23.64 2.57 -0.61
N GLU A 128 -22.37 2.81 -0.26
CA GLU A 128 -21.94 3.96 0.57
C GLU A 128 -22.04 5.30 -0.17
N ALA A 129 -22.10 5.25 -1.50
CA ALA A 129 -22.22 6.40 -2.39
C ALA A 129 -23.47 7.25 -2.10
N ASN A 130 -24.56 6.64 -1.62
CA ASN A 130 -25.85 7.31 -1.49
C ASN A 130 -25.92 8.33 -0.34
N ALA A 131 -25.04 8.22 0.66
CA ALA A 131 -25.00 9.11 1.83
C ALA A 131 -23.94 10.23 1.72
N ALA A 132 -23.08 10.21 0.69
CA ALA A 132 -21.98 11.14 0.54
C ALA A 132 -22.40 12.47 -0.15
N PRO A 133 -21.67 13.58 0.10
CA PRO A 133 -21.93 14.87 -0.54
C PRO A 133 -21.72 14.82 -2.06
N ALA A 134 -22.32 15.80 -2.77
CA ALA A 134 -22.31 15.85 -4.24
C ALA A 134 -20.89 15.87 -4.86
N THR A 135 -19.93 16.50 -4.19
CA THR A 135 -18.51 16.46 -4.54
C THR A 135 -17.68 16.15 -3.29
N MET A 136 -16.71 15.26 -3.43
CA MET A 136 -15.81 14.85 -2.35
C MET A 136 -14.40 14.64 -2.88
N GLN A 137 -13.40 15.16 -2.16
CA GLN A 137 -12.00 14.84 -2.41
C GLN A 137 -11.51 13.87 -1.32
N ALA A 138 -10.70 12.88 -1.71
CA ALA A 138 -10.11 11.94 -0.75
C ALA A 138 -8.70 11.51 -1.18
N LEU A 139 -7.85 11.27 -0.20
CA LEU A 139 -6.57 10.58 -0.39
C LEU A 139 -6.79 9.09 -0.17
N VAL A 140 -6.70 8.31 -1.24
CA VAL A 140 -6.87 6.86 -1.22
C VAL A 140 -5.50 6.21 -1.11
N LEU A 141 -5.33 5.34 -0.11
CA LEU A 141 -4.11 4.61 0.21
C LEU A 141 -4.38 3.11 0.16
N VAL A 142 -3.61 2.38 -0.65
CA VAL A 142 -3.73 0.93 -0.80
C VAL A 142 -2.36 0.31 -0.54
N PRO A 143 -2.08 -0.17 0.68
CA PRO A 143 -0.84 -0.84 0.99
C PRO A 143 -0.81 -2.26 0.41
N ARG A 144 0.38 -2.71 0.02
CA ARG A 144 0.63 -4.07 -0.47
C ARG A 144 2.04 -4.50 -0.11
N TYR A 145 2.22 -5.76 0.28
CA TYR A 145 3.53 -6.36 0.48
C TYR A 145 3.66 -7.68 -0.31
N ALA A 146 4.76 -7.88 -1.02
CA ALA A 146 4.91 -9.02 -1.91
C ALA A 146 6.36 -9.46 -2.04
N VAL A 147 6.56 -10.69 -2.50
CA VAL A 147 7.85 -11.20 -2.97
C VAL A 147 7.76 -11.53 -4.45
N THR A 148 8.80 -11.31 -5.23
CA THR A 148 8.82 -11.69 -6.65
C THR A 148 8.75 -13.23 -6.81
N ASN A 149 8.23 -13.71 -7.93
CA ASN A 149 8.14 -15.17 -8.25
C ASN A 149 9.50 -15.90 -8.26
N ASP A 150 10.60 -15.17 -8.43
CA ASP A 150 11.96 -15.71 -8.32
C ASP A 150 12.60 -15.50 -6.95
N PHE A 151 11.85 -14.93 -5.99
CA PHE A 151 12.28 -14.64 -4.63
C PHE A 151 13.51 -13.73 -4.54
N GLN A 152 13.82 -12.98 -5.60
CA GLN A 152 14.94 -12.04 -5.58
C GLN A 152 14.65 -10.74 -4.84
N GLN A 153 13.38 -10.39 -4.64
CA GLN A 153 13.01 -9.12 -4.03
C GLN A 153 11.73 -9.23 -3.21
N MET A 154 11.79 -8.79 -1.96
CA MET A 154 10.60 -8.42 -1.20
C MET A 154 10.31 -6.94 -1.39
N THR A 155 9.03 -6.58 -1.46
CA THR A 155 8.56 -5.23 -1.73
C THR A 155 7.44 -4.88 -0.78
N VAL A 156 7.52 -3.72 -0.13
CA VAL A 156 6.38 -3.05 0.49
C VAL A 156 6.02 -1.84 -0.37
N SER A 157 4.74 -1.65 -0.64
CA SER A 157 4.25 -0.57 -1.51
C SER A 157 3.01 0.07 -0.94
N LEU A 158 2.82 1.35 -1.25
CA LEU A 158 1.68 2.16 -0.87
C LEU A 158 1.20 2.91 -2.12
N ALA A 159 0.22 2.32 -2.81
CA ALA A 159 -0.41 2.98 -3.94
C ALA A 159 -1.28 4.12 -3.41
N THR A 160 -0.99 5.34 -3.87
CA THR A 160 -1.60 6.57 -3.39
C THR A 160 -2.28 7.29 -4.53
N SER A 161 -3.55 7.66 -4.35
CA SER A 161 -4.29 8.49 -5.30
C SER A 161 -5.04 9.60 -4.60
N LEU A 162 -4.87 10.84 -5.04
CA LEU A 162 -5.79 11.93 -4.69
C LEU A 162 -6.91 11.92 -5.71
N VAL A 163 -8.13 11.67 -5.26
CA VAL A 163 -9.29 11.57 -6.13
C VAL A 163 -10.32 12.63 -5.79
N GLU A 164 -10.99 13.13 -6.82
CA GLU A 164 -12.21 13.91 -6.70
C GLU A 164 -13.36 13.06 -7.24
N ARG A 165 -14.42 12.94 -6.44
CA ARG A 165 -15.62 12.18 -6.78
C ARG A 165 -16.77 13.15 -6.93
N THR A 166 -17.45 13.11 -8.08
CA THR A 166 -18.66 13.91 -8.34
C THR A 166 -19.84 12.99 -8.57
N ARG A 167 -20.93 13.18 -7.83
CA ARG A 167 -22.17 12.42 -8.01
C ARG A 167 -22.82 12.81 -9.35
N LYS A 168 -23.07 11.81 -10.20
CA LYS A 168 -23.84 11.99 -11.45
C LYS A 168 -25.34 11.95 -11.16
N SER A 169 -26.14 12.41 -12.12
CA SER A 169 -27.61 12.35 -12.04
C SER A 169 -28.18 10.95 -11.84
N ASN A 170 -27.47 9.90 -12.29
CA ASN A 170 -27.85 8.50 -12.10
C ASN A 170 -27.45 7.92 -10.72
N GLY A 171 -27.03 8.77 -9.78
CA GLY A 171 -26.59 8.36 -8.44
C GLY A 171 -25.18 7.78 -8.37
N LYS A 172 -24.55 7.40 -9.49
CA LYS A 172 -23.18 6.88 -9.53
C LYS A 172 -22.16 8.02 -9.42
N TYR A 173 -20.99 7.75 -8.84
CA TYR A 173 -19.91 8.74 -8.79
C TYR A 173 -19.01 8.64 -10.03
N LYS A 174 -18.62 9.80 -10.55
CA LYS A 174 -17.48 9.94 -11.45
C LYS A 174 -16.24 10.17 -10.60
N THR A 175 -15.26 9.28 -10.69
CA THR A 175 -13.96 9.48 -10.03
C THR A 175 -12.98 10.10 -11.01
N GLN A 176 -12.41 11.24 -10.64
CA GLN A 176 -11.32 11.91 -11.33
C GLN A 176 -10.05 11.81 -10.48
N VAL A 177 -9.00 11.21 -11.04
CA VAL A 177 -7.69 11.11 -10.36
C VAL A 177 -6.93 12.42 -10.58
N LEU A 178 -6.71 13.16 -9.50
CA LEU A 178 -5.94 14.41 -9.49
C LEU A 178 -4.44 14.15 -9.33
N PHE A 179 -4.10 13.11 -8.56
CA PHE A 179 -2.74 12.66 -8.29
C PHE A 179 -2.70 11.14 -8.23
N ASN A 180 -1.63 10.55 -8.72
CA ASN A 180 -1.32 9.15 -8.49
C ASN A 180 0.19 8.97 -8.34
N ARG A 181 0.59 8.28 -7.29
CA ARG A 181 1.97 7.82 -7.07
C ARG A 181 1.92 6.46 -6.40
N ASN A 182 2.79 5.56 -6.82
CA ASN A 182 3.11 4.36 -6.08
C ASN A 182 4.43 4.57 -5.33
N TYR A 183 4.38 4.56 -3.99
CA TYR A 183 5.58 4.57 -3.16
C TYR A 183 5.97 3.13 -2.89
N ARG A 184 7.20 2.75 -3.26
CA ARG A 184 7.68 1.38 -3.15
C ARG A 184 8.99 1.33 -2.41
N PHE A 185 9.14 0.42 -1.45
CA PHE A 185 10.41 0.13 -0.82
C PHE A 185 10.81 -1.32 -1.08
N GLU A 186 11.98 -1.50 -1.67
CA GLU A 186 12.46 -2.78 -2.19
C GLU A 186 13.61 -3.32 -1.33
N PHE A 187 13.55 -4.62 -1.09
CA PHE A 187 14.59 -5.40 -0.44
C PHE A 187 15.14 -6.44 -1.42
N PRO A 188 15.91 -6.02 -2.45
CA PRO A 188 16.55 -6.97 -3.34
C PRO A 188 17.62 -7.74 -2.57
N MET A 189 17.58 -9.06 -2.68
CA MET A 189 18.60 -9.95 -2.14
C MET A 189 19.61 -10.28 -3.24
N THR A 190 20.90 -10.37 -2.89
CA THR A 190 21.92 -10.83 -3.83
C THR A 190 21.53 -12.20 -4.38
N ALA A 191 21.41 -12.29 -5.71
CA ALA A 191 20.95 -13.47 -6.42
C ALA A 191 21.81 -14.69 -6.08
N SER A 192 21.16 -15.85 -5.96
CA SER A 192 21.80 -17.16 -5.88
C SER A 192 21.43 -18.01 -7.11
N GLU A 193 22.00 -19.21 -7.22
CA GLU A 193 21.86 -20.05 -8.42
C GLU A 193 20.45 -20.66 -8.58
N GLY A 194 19.57 -20.58 -7.57
CA GLY A 194 18.24 -21.20 -7.63
C GLY A 194 17.13 -20.48 -6.85
N LYS A 195 15.90 -20.53 -7.39
CA LYS A 195 14.69 -19.99 -6.73
C LYS A 195 14.41 -20.62 -5.36
N GLU A 196 14.70 -21.92 -5.24
CA GLU A 196 14.49 -22.69 -4.01
C GLU A 196 15.42 -22.22 -2.89
N GLU A 197 16.69 -22.03 -3.20
CA GLU A 197 17.68 -21.46 -2.27
C GLU A 197 17.28 -20.04 -1.86
N MET A 198 16.83 -19.21 -2.79
CA MET A 198 16.34 -17.86 -2.48
C MET A 198 15.13 -17.89 -1.54
N SER A 199 14.13 -18.75 -1.77
CA SER A 199 13.01 -18.89 -0.85
C SER A 199 13.43 -19.39 0.54
N GLN A 200 14.38 -20.33 0.61
CA GLN A 200 14.93 -20.82 1.86
C GLN A 200 15.72 -19.75 2.61
N ARG A 201 16.44 -18.87 1.92
CA ARG A 201 17.14 -17.72 2.54
C ARG A 201 16.16 -16.72 3.15
N TRP A 202 15.04 -16.44 2.50
CA TRP A 202 13.97 -15.63 3.12
C TRP A 202 13.36 -16.31 4.34
N ALA A 203 13.00 -17.59 4.21
CA ALA A 203 12.45 -18.36 5.34
C ALA A 203 13.44 -18.45 6.51
N GLY A 204 14.75 -18.56 6.22
CA GLY A 204 15.84 -18.63 7.19
C GLY A 204 16.12 -17.33 7.95
N MET A 205 15.53 -16.20 7.57
CA MET A 205 15.51 -15.00 8.43
C MET A 205 14.59 -15.18 9.65
N GLY A 206 13.65 -16.13 9.56
CA GLY A 206 12.62 -16.36 10.57
C GLY A 206 11.65 -15.18 10.72
N ARG A 207 10.68 -15.37 11.60
CA ARG A 207 9.64 -14.37 11.93
C ARG A 207 10.21 -12.98 12.23
N THR A 208 11.20 -12.89 13.11
CA THR A 208 11.75 -11.61 13.57
C THR A 208 12.43 -10.83 12.44
N GLY A 209 13.28 -11.50 11.65
CA GLY A 209 13.97 -10.86 10.53
C GLY A 209 12.99 -10.38 9.45
N LEU A 210 12.03 -11.22 9.07
CA LEU A 210 11.00 -10.85 8.09
C LEU A 210 10.11 -9.70 8.58
N SER A 211 9.67 -9.75 9.84
CA SER A 211 8.84 -8.69 10.44
C SER A 211 9.58 -7.35 10.49
N THR A 212 10.87 -7.38 10.83
CA THR A 212 11.73 -6.17 10.86
C THR A 212 11.83 -5.51 9.48
N LEU A 213 11.98 -6.31 8.42
CA LEU A 213 12.00 -5.78 7.05
C LEU A 213 10.66 -5.19 6.64
N LEU A 214 9.55 -5.86 6.95
CA LEU A 214 8.21 -5.36 6.64
C LEU A 214 7.90 -4.07 7.41
N ASP A 215 8.26 -3.99 8.69
CA ASP A 215 8.15 -2.77 9.51
C ASP A 215 8.97 -1.63 8.90
N GLN A 216 10.22 -1.91 8.48
CA GLN A 216 11.02 -0.91 7.77
C GLN A 216 10.35 -0.47 6.47
N GLY A 217 9.82 -1.40 5.67
CA GLY A 217 9.14 -1.07 4.42
C GLY A 217 7.89 -0.19 4.64
N ILE A 218 7.12 -0.47 5.70
CA ILE A 218 5.97 0.34 6.14
C ILE A 218 6.43 1.76 6.50
N GLN A 219 7.47 1.88 7.32
CA GLN A 219 7.99 3.18 7.76
C GLN A 219 8.47 4.01 6.56
N GLN A 220 9.28 3.40 5.68
CA GLN A 220 9.89 4.06 4.53
C GLN A 220 8.85 4.48 3.49
N THR A 221 7.89 3.62 3.14
CA THR A 221 6.84 4.00 2.17
C THR A 221 5.94 5.12 2.69
N THR A 222 5.67 5.14 4.00
CA THR A 222 4.92 6.24 4.63
C THR A 222 5.73 7.53 4.69
N ASP A 223 7.03 7.45 5.00
CA ASP A 223 7.93 8.62 4.97
C ASP A 223 8.09 9.20 3.58
N MET A 224 8.18 8.34 2.56
CA MET A 224 8.21 8.76 1.17
C MET A 224 6.94 9.50 0.77
N LEU A 225 5.75 9.04 1.21
CA LEU A 225 4.49 9.74 1.02
C LEU A 225 4.53 11.15 1.63
N VAL A 226 4.90 11.26 2.91
CA VAL A 226 4.97 12.56 3.60
C VAL A 226 5.99 13.47 2.92
N HIS A 227 7.16 12.94 2.57
CA HIS A 227 8.19 13.68 1.85
C HIS A 227 7.68 14.18 0.50
N ASP A 228 7.00 13.35 -0.31
CA ASP A 228 6.53 13.74 -1.64
C ASP A 228 5.55 14.92 -1.59
N PHE A 229 4.73 14.99 -0.54
CA PHE A 229 3.79 16.09 -0.31
C PHE A 229 4.40 17.30 0.42
N SER A 230 5.59 17.20 1.01
CA SER A 230 6.30 18.35 1.59
C SER A 230 6.67 19.40 0.53
N ALA A 231 7.04 20.62 0.96
CA ALA A 231 7.54 21.65 0.05
C ALA A 231 8.76 21.16 -0.76
N ALA A 232 9.67 20.43 -0.12
CA ALA A 232 10.86 19.85 -0.75
C ALA A 232 10.47 18.80 -1.81
N GLY A 233 9.57 17.87 -1.50
CA GLY A 233 9.11 16.85 -2.43
C GLY A 233 8.32 17.43 -3.61
N ARG A 234 7.43 18.40 -3.37
CA ARG A 234 6.64 19.05 -4.43
C ARG A 234 7.50 19.84 -5.41
N SER A 235 8.57 20.48 -4.94
CA SER A 235 9.54 21.16 -5.82
C SER A 235 10.14 20.21 -6.87
N GLN A 236 10.21 18.92 -6.54
CA GLN A 236 10.75 17.86 -7.40
C GLN A 236 9.74 17.29 -8.40
N TRP A 237 8.44 17.59 -8.29
CA TRP A 237 7.41 17.06 -9.20
C TRP A 237 7.56 17.61 -10.62
N THR A 238 7.98 18.86 -10.73
CA THR A 238 8.07 19.59 -12.00
C THR A 238 9.48 19.56 -12.60
N SER A 239 10.44 18.98 -11.90
CA SER A 239 11.80 18.87 -12.41
C SER A 239 11.81 18.06 -13.70
N LYS A 240 12.46 18.60 -14.74
CA LYS A 240 12.59 17.92 -16.03
C LYS A 240 13.22 16.53 -15.81
N PRO A 241 12.74 15.50 -16.52
CA PRO A 241 13.41 14.20 -16.47
C PRO A 241 14.87 14.36 -16.84
N VAL A 242 15.74 13.75 -16.05
CA VAL A 242 17.16 13.71 -16.38
C VAL A 242 17.31 12.76 -17.57
N LYS A 243 17.71 13.29 -18.73
CA LYS A 243 17.84 12.51 -19.99
C LYS A 243 18.73 11.27 -19.85
N LYS A 244 19.69 11.30 -18.91
CA LYS A 244 20.46 10.16 -18.45
C LYS A 244 20.30 10.11 -16.94
N ALA A 245 19.34 9.30 -16.46
CA ALA A 245 19.13 9.12 -15.04
C ALA A 245 20.48 8.76 -14.40
N PRO A 246 20.98 9.52 -13.41
CA PRO A 246 22.22 9.17 -12.74
C PRO A 246 22.04 7.80 -12.10
N PHE A 247 23.13 7.04 -12.02
CA PHE A 247 23.14 5.82 -11.22
C PHE A 247 23.58 6.19 -9.81
N VAL A 248 22.82 5.71 -8.83
CA VAL A 248 23.17 5.80 -7.43
C VAL A 248 23.62 4.42 -7.00
N GLU A 249 24.78 4.33 -6.35
CA GLU A 249 25.32 3.06 -5.88
C GLU A 249 24.93 2.83 -4.41
N VAL A 250 24.34 1.67 -4.12
CA VAL A 250 24.00 1.22 -2.77
C VAL A 250 24.46 -0.20 -2.61
N ASN A 251 25.39 -0.44 -1.70
CA ASN A 251 25.96 -1.77 -1.41
C ASN A 251 26.39 -2.51 -2.69
N GLY A 252 27.09 -1.83 -3.60
CA GLY A 252 27.57 -2.38 -4.88
C GLY A 252 26.50 -2.51 -5.98
N ARG A 253 25.23 -2.19 -5.71
CA ARG A 253 24.17 -2.17 -6.71
C ARG A 253 23.97 -0.76 -7.26
N LYS A 254 24.03 -0.63 -8.59
CA LYS A 254 23.69 0.62 -9.29
C LYS A 254 22.19 0.69 -9.55
N VAL A 255 21.56 1.75 -9.07
CA VAL A 255 20.13 1.99 -9.22
C VAL A 255 19.91 3.27 -10.00
N ALA A 256 19.10 3.21 -11.07
CA ALA A 256 18.89 4.33 -11.97
C ALA A 256 17.83 5.31 -11.43
N GLY A 257 18.22 6.57 -11.29
CA GLY A 257 17.32 7.67 -10.97
C GLY A 257 17.99 8.74 -10.12
N ARG A 258 17.25 9.81 -9.85
CA ARG A 258 17.75 10.89 -9.00
C ARG A 258 17.63 10.46 -7.54
N GLN A 259 18.74 10.49 -6.81
CA GLN A 259 18.76 10.36 -5.36
C GLN A 259 17.93 11.48 -4.71
N ILE A 260 17.01 11.10 -3.84
CA ILE A 260 16.18 12.02 -3.05
C ILE A 260 16.69 12.09 -1.62
N GLN A 261 16.94 10.93 -1.01
CA GLN A 261 17.43 10.79 0.36
C GLN A 261 18.22 9.48 0.46
N GLN A 262 19.17 9.40 1.38
CA GLN A 262 19.97 8.21 1.64
C GLN A 262 20.17 8.06 3.14
N GLY A 263 20.17 6.82 3.61
CA GLY A 263 20.52 6.45 4.98
C GLY A 263 21.43 5.23 5.00
N GLU A 264 21.55 4.60 6.17
CA GLU A 264 22.42 3.43 6.34
C GLU A 264 21.94 2.24 5.51
N GLY A 265 22.66 1.94 4.42
CA GLY A 265 22.38 0.81 3.53
C GLY A 265 21.12 0.96 2.67
N TRP A 266 20.50 2.14 2.60
CA TRP A 266 19.32 2.37 1.77
C TRP A 266 19.31 3.73 1.08
N VAL A 267 18.58 3.83 -0.02
CA VAL A 267 18.40 5.08 -0.78
C VAL A 267 16.97 5.22 -1.28
N TRP A 268 16.49 6.46 -1.41
CA TRP A 268 15.29 6.83 -2.12
C TRP A 268 15.60 7.46 -3.46
N ILE A 269 14.88 7.05 -4.48
CA ILE A 269 15.13 7.37 -5.87
C ILE A 269 13.84 7.78 -6.55
N ARG A 270 13.96 8.83 -7.37
CA ARG A 270 12.90 9.25 -8.29
C ARG A 270 13.36 9.05 -9.73
N SER A 271 12.54 8.36 -10.51
CA SER A 271 12.80 8.08 -11.94
C SER A 271 11.59 8.43 -12.79
N GLY A 272 11.76 8.50 -14.12
CA GLY A 272 10.67 8.83 -15.05
C GLY A 272 10.29 10.32 -15.10
N SER A 273 9.17 10.61 -15.78
CA SER A 273 8.72 11.98 -16.05
C SER A 273 7.21 12.14 -15.89
N GLY A 274 6.78 13.28 -15.35
CA GLY A 274 5.36 13.64 -15.28
C GLY A 274 4.53 12.56 -14.57
N ARG A 275 3.47 12.08 -15.22
CA ARG A 275 2.56 11.05 -14.69
C ARG A 275 3.20 9.65 -14.59
N LEU A 276 4.30 9.40 -15.31
CA LEU A 276 5.04 8.13 -15.29
C LEU A 276 6.21 8.15 -14.30
N GLN A 277 6.32 9.20 -13.48
CA GLN A 277 7.36 9.27 -12.49
C GLN A 277 7.15 8.20 -11.41
N GLN A 278 8.21 7.51 -11.05
CA GLN A 278 8.25 6.54 -9.96
C GLN A 278 8.99 7.16 -8.79
N PHE A 279 8.56 6.83 -7.57
CA PHE A 279 9.28 7.18 -6.35
C PHE A 279 9.42 5.90 -5.53
N TYR A 280 10.64 5.40 -5.41
CA TYR A 280 10.90 4.12 -4.75
C TYR A 280 12.19 4.19 -3.93
N GLY A 281 12.29 3.37 -2.89
CA GLY A 281 13.50 3.18 -2.11
C GLY A 281 14.02 1.75 -2.24
N VAL A 282 15.32 1.58 -1.99
CA VAL A 282 16.01 0.29 -2.10
C VAL A 282 16.93 0.11 -0.91
N ARG A 283 16.88 -1.07 -0.28
CA ARG A 283 17.87 -1.59 0.68
C ARG A 283 18.34 -2.96 0.21
N THR A 284 19.59 -3.09 -0.24
CA THR A 284 20.12 -4.37 -0.69
C THR A 284 20.46 -5.28 0.48
N LEU A 285 20.00 -6.54 0.42
CA LEU A 285 20.28 -7.58 1.40
C LEU A 285 21.42 -8.47 0.89
N ASP A 286 22.63 -8.15 1.34
CA ASP A 286 23.80 -9.02 1.15
C ASP A 286 23.86 -10.13 2.21
N ALA A 287 24.86 -11.01 2.13
CA ALA A 287 25.00 -12.13 3.06
C ALA A 287 25.13 -11.67 4.52
N ALA A 288 25.81 -10.55 4.78
CA ALA A 288 26.00 -10.02 6.13
C ALA A 288 24.68 -9.46 6.69
N ALA A 289 23.92 -8.73 5.88
CA ALA A 289 22.60 -8.21 6.25
C ALA A 289 21.60 -9.34 6.53
N VAL A 290 21.61 -10.40 5.71
CA VAL A 290 20.77 -11.59 5.95
C VAL A 290 21.19 -12.28 7.24
N ALA A 291 22.49 -12.50 7.47
CA ALA A 291 22.98 -13.12 8.70
C ALA A 291 22.61 -12.31 9.96
N ALA A 292 22.67 -10.98 9.89
CA ALA A 292 22.26 -10.10 10.98
C ALA A 292 20.75 -10.18 11.28
N LEU A 293 19.91 -10.37 10.25
CA LEU A 293 18.46 -10.53 10.41
C LEU A 293 18.05 -11.93 10.87
N SER A 294 18.87 -12.95 10.58
CA SER A 294 18.69 -14.32 11.05
C SER A 294 19.18 -14.57 12.47
N ALA A 295 19.98 -13.66 13.04
CA ALA A 295 20.50 -13.84 14.39
C ALA A 295 19.35 -13.87 15.41
N PRO A 296 19.30 -14.86 16.32
CA PRO A 296 18.31 -14.86 17.38
C PRO A 296 18.43 -13.55 18.14
N ALA A 297 17.29 -12.88 18.40
CA ALA A 297 17.26 -11.68 19.20
C ALA A 297 18.00 -12.00 20.51
N ALA A 298 19.13 -11.32 20.75
CA ALA A 298 19.90 -11.52 21.96
C ALA A 298 18.92 -11.36 23.12
N VAL A 299 18.72 -12.44 23.90
CA VAL A 299 17.85 -12.41 25.07
C VAL A 299 18.42 -11.30 25.94
N ALA A 300 17.70 -10.18 26.02
CA ALA A 300 18.13 -9.05 26.83
C ALA A 300 18.44 -9.62 28.22
N PRO A 301 19.63 -9.35 28.79
CA PRO A 301 19.98 -9.89 30.09
C PRO A 301 18.84 -9.51 31.02
N ALA A 302 18.16 -10.53 31.56
CA ALA A 302 17.05 -10.33 32.48
C ALA A 302 17.58 -9.39 33.55
N SER A 303 17.09 -8.14 33.52
CA SER A 303 17.50 -7.15 34.49
C SER A 303 17.02 -7.72 35.80
N SER A 304 17.98 -8.25 36.58
CA SER A 304 17.75 -8.66 37.95
C SER A 304 17.34 -7.39 38.66
N THR A 305 16.03 -7.16 38.73
CA THR A 305 15.44 -6.19 39.63
C THR A 305 15.73 -6.74 41.01
N ALA A 306 16.90 -6.39 41.54
CA ALA A 306 17.18 -6.50 42.95
C ALA A 306 16.00 -5.82 43.65
N ALA A 307 15.21 -6.63 44.36
CA ALA A 307 14.03 -6.21 45.05
C ALA A 307 14.39 -5.06 46.01
N ALA A 308 14.13 -3.83 45.58
CA ALA A 308 14.10 -2.71 46.49
C ALA A 308 12.94 -2.95 47.45
N ALA A 309 13.28 -3.13 48.72
CA ALA A 309 12.33 -3.35 49.81
C ALA A 309 11.21 -2.29 49.76
N PRO A 310 9.94 -2.67 49.97
CA PRO A 310 8.83 -1.73 49.95
C PRO A 310 9.01 -0.70 51.07
N ALA A 311 9.16 0.57 50.69
CA ALA A 311 9.04 1.68 51.61
C ALA A 311 7.59 1.75 52.12
N SER A 312 7.46 1.83 53.43
CA SER A 312 6.20 1.85 54.18
C SER A 312 5.34 3.04 53.78
N VAL A 313 4.10 2.80 53.35
CA VAL A 313 3.10 3.84 53.12
C VAL A 313 2.46 4.23 54.48
N PRO A 314 2.41 5.51 54.86
CA PRO A 314 1.65 5.96 56.01
C PRO A 314 0.15 5.94 55.71
N ALA A 315 -0.61 5.45 56.69
CA ALA A 315 -2.07 5.31 56.68
C ALA A 315 -2.79 6.65 56.39
N GLN A 316 -3.69 6.64 55.41
CA GLN A 316 -4.69 7.68 55.22
C GLN A 316 -6.08 7.16 55.58
N ALA A 317 -6.78 8.02 56.33
CA ALA A 317 -7.98 7.74 57.10
C ALA A 317 -9.24 7.54 56.24
N GLU A 318 -10.13 6.73 56.81
CA GLU A 318 -11.50 6.42 56.38
C GLU A 318 -12.38 7.68 56.29
N GLY A 319 -13.27 7.70 55.30
CA GLY A 319 -14.23 8.80 55.12
C GLY A 319 -15.33 8.51 54.11
N SER A 320 -16.33 7.75 54.56
CA SER A 320 -17.78 7.84 54.25
C SER A 320 -18.32 7.63 52.83
N ALA A 321 -19.12 6.56 52.71
CA ALA A 321 -20.19 6.34 51.73
C ALA A 321 -21.38 7.32 51.95
N PRO A 322 -22.38 7.43 51.04
CA PRO A 322 -23.46 6.42 50.98
C PRO A 322 -24.13 6.15 49.60
N ALA A 323 -24.90 5.05 49.60
CA ALA A 323 -26.15 4.71 48.88
C ALA A 323 -26.21 4.83 47.34
N ALA A 324 -26.30 3.73 46.58
CA ALA A 324 -27.45 2.82 46.39
C ALA A 324 -28.60 3.45 45.60
N ASP A 325 -28.75 3.01 44.34
CA ASP A 325 -30.07 2.75 43.77
C ASP A 325 -30.00 1.65 42.71
N ALA A 326 -31.02 0.81 42.74
CA ALA A 326 -31.16 -0.45 42.03
C ALA A 326 -32.32 -0.39 41.05
N GLN A 327 -32.17 -0.97 39.85
CA GLN A 327 -33.21 -1.59 39.01
C GLN A 327 -32.65 -1.84 37.61
N ALA A 328 -33.08 -2.79 36.79
CA ALA A 328 -33.72 -4.10 36.92
C ALA A 328 -33.82 -4.64 35.48
N ALA A 329 -33.99 -5.96 35.37
CA ALA A 329 -34.63 -6.70 34.28
C ALA A 329 -33.91 -6.83 32.92
N ALA A 330 -33.22 -7.97 32.79
CA ALA A 330 -33.47 -9.05 31.83
C ALA A 330 -34.30 -8.74 30.56
N SER A 331 -33.73 -9.06 29.39
CA SER A 331 -34.38 -9.84 28.33
C SER A 331 -33.38 -10.25 27.24
N ALA A 332 -33.21 -11.55 27.05
CA ALA A 332 -32.71 -12.20 25.84
C ALA A 332 -33.59 -13.47 25.64
N PRO A 333 -33.57 -14.17 24.49
CA PRO A 333 -33.18 -13.81 23.13
C PRO A 333 -34.33 -14.04 22.12
N VAL A 334 -34.31 -13.42 20.93
CA VAL A 334 -35.15 -13.87 19.81
C VAL A 334 -34.28 -14.46 18.71
N ASN A 335 -34.52 -15.75 18.53
CA ASN A 335 -33.96 -16.68 17.58
C ASN A 335 -34.44 -16.31 16.17
N ALA A 336 -33.54 -15.83 15.29
CA ALA A 336 -33.85 -15.62 13.88
C ALA A 336 -33.41 -16.85 13.08
N ALA A 337 -34.40 -17.58 12.56
CA ALA A 337 -34.22 -18.71 11.66
C ALA A 337 -33.60 -18.30 10.31
N PRO A 338 -32.88 -19.21 9.64
CA PRO A 338 -32.20 -18.93 8.38
C PRO A 338 -33.17 -18.77 7.21
N VAL A 339 -32.97 -17.72 6.42
CA VAL A 339 -33.64 -17.49 5.13
C VAL A 339 -33.11 -18.48 4.10
N ALA A 340 -34.02 -19.24 3.51
CA ALA A 340 -33.75 -20.20 2.44
C ALA A 340 -33.21 -19.52 1.18
N ALA A 341 -32.20 -20.15 0.57
CA ALA A 341 -31.65 -19.77 -0.73
C ALA A 341 -32.67 -20.02 -1.87
N PRO A 342 -32.81 -19.13 -2.85
CA PRO A 342 -33.58 -19.42 -4.05
C PRO A 342 -32.84 -20.41 -4.96
N ALA A 343 -33.60 -21.40 -5.44
CA ALA A 343 -33.17 -22.44 -6.34
C ALA A 343 -32.65 -21.89 -7.68
N GLU A 344 -31.46 -22.33 -8.06
CA GLU A 344 -30.83 -22.09 -9.36
C GLU A 344 -31.55 -22.94 -10.42
N ALA A 345 -32.24 -22.28 -11.34
CA ALA A 345 -32.90 -22.91 -12.46
C ALA A 345 -31.86 -23.35 -13.51
N ALA A 346 -31.67 -24.66 -13.63
CA ALA A 346 -30.90 -25.29 -14.70
C ALA A 346 -31.48 -24.92 -16.08
N SER A 347 -30.69 -24.22 -16.89
CA SER A 347 -30.98 -24.03 -18.31
C SER A 347 -30.45 -25.21 -19.10
N ALA A 348 -31.36 -25.90 -19.79
CA ALA A 348 -31.06 -27.03 -20.67
C ALA A 348 -30.24 -26.61 -21.91
N PRO A 349 -29.40 -27.50 -22.46
CA PRO A 349 -28.70 -27.25 -23.72
C PRO A 349 -29.66 -27.41 -24.91
N VAL A 350 -29.77 -26.37 -25.74
CA VAL A 350 -30.39 -26.46 -27.05
C VAL A 350 -29.45 -27.20 -27.99
N GLY A 351 -29.96 -28.31 -28.52
CA GLY A 351 -29.27 -29.17 -29.47
C GLY A 351 -29.12 -28.57 -30.86
N SER A 352 -28.07 -29.07 -31.50
CA SER A 352 -27.83 -29.29 -32.92
C SER A 352 -29.05 -29.29 -33.86
N GLY A 353 -28.89 -28.70 -35.04
CA GLY A 353 -29.75 -28.95 -36.18
C GLY A 353 -29.34 -28.24 -37.47
N GLN A 354 -28.55 -28.97 -38.29
CA GLN A 354 -28.37 -28.88 -39.75
C GLN A 354 -27.60 -27.71 -40.36
#